data_AF-A0A1M6Q3Q1-F1
#
_entry.id   AF-A0A1M6Q3Q1-F1
#
_cell.length_a   1.000
_cell.length_b   1.000
_cell.length_c   1.000
_cell.angle_alpha   90.00
_cell.angle_beta   90.00
_cell.angle_gamma   90.00
#
_symmetry.space_group_name_H-M   'P 1'
#
loop_
_entity.id
_entity.type
_entity.pdbx_description
1 polymer ?
#
loop_
_entity_poly.entity_id
_entity_poly.type
_entity_poly.pdbx_seq_one_letter_code
_entity_poly.pdbx_strand_id
1 'polypeptide(L)'
;MKKNITKRKSYLTWSWILFITFMVLAIYDIRFAAFGLACMISPIVFSSTGQGKVHCSHYCPRGSFLGKFLNKLSIGYNVPSFMKNKLFKHTILIFMLTSFSLSLYKRGLTLTNIGSTIFRLVFVTTIVGIFLGIIYKPRTWCTICPMGHASNLIDKKVKKTSINKNTKKSA
;
A
#
# COMPACT_ATOMS: atom_id res chain seq x y z
N MET A 1 -0.01 28.09 -9.98
CA MET A 1 0.32 27.94 -8.54
C MET A 1 1.26 26.74 -8.33
N LYS A 2 2.55 27.03 -8.13
CA LYS A 2 3.60 26.05 -7.80
C LYS A 2 3.39 25.63 -6.34
N LYS A 3 2.91 24.41 -6.09
CA LYS A 3 2.78 23.89 -4.72
C LYS A 3 4.18 23.80 -4.12
N ASN A 4 4.48 24.66 -3.15
CA ASN A 4 5.61 24.52 -2.25
C ASN A 4 5.51 23.13 -1.59
N ILE A 5 6.34 22.20 -2.04
CA ILE A 5 6.47 20.88 -1.43
C ILE A 5 7.22 21.12 -0.12
N THR A 6 6.49 21.38 0.96
CA THR A 6 7.04 21.28 2.30
C THR A 6 7.75 19.93 2.41
N LYS A 7 9.06 19.93 2.67
CA LYS A 7 9.85 18.72 2.94
C LYS A 7 9.24 18.04 4.17
N ARG A 8 8.22 17.20 3.97
CA ARG A 8 7.63 16.35 5.02
C ARG A 8 8.74 15.40 5.48
N LYS A 9 9.08 15.42 6.77
CA LYS A 9 10.02 14.46 7.37
C LYS A 9 9.54 13.05 7.02
N SER A 10 10.39 12.28 6.33
CA SER A 10 10.06 10.95 5.88
C SER A 10 10.30 9.96 7.03
N TYR A 11 9.24 9.61 7.77
CA TYR A 11 9.29 8.59 8.83
C TYR A 11 9.50 7.17 8.29
N LEU A 12 9.51 7.03 6.97
CA LEU A 12 9.81 5.84 6.20
C LEU A 12 11.19 5.22 6.53
N THR A 13 12.09 5.90 7.24
CA THR A 13 13.36 5.29 7.68
C THR A 13 13.19 4.41 8.92
N TRP A 14 12.20 4.71 9.77
CA TRP A 14 11.92 4.02 11.04
C TRP A 14 10.77 3.00 10.93
N SER A 15 9.85 3.17 9.96
CA SER A 15 8.66 2.30 9.84
C SER A 15 8.96 0.82 9.56
N TRP A 16 10.17 0.45 9.14
CA TRP A 16 10.58 -0.95 8.97
C TRP A 16 10.58 -1.76 10.27
N ILE A 17 10.92 -1.12 11.41
CA ILE A 17 10.89 -1.76 12.73
C ILE A 17 9.46 -2.15 13.08
N LEU A 18 8.51 -1.24 12.87
CA LEU A 18 7.09 -1.52 13.05
C LEU A 18 6.63 -2.71 12.21
N PHE A 19 7.12 -2.84 10.97
CA PHE A 19 6.77 -3.98 10.11
C PHE A 19 7.31 -5.32 10.64
N ILE A 20 8.58 -5.34 11.06
CA ILE A 20 9.21 -6.56 11.59
C ILE A 20 8.53 -6.96 12.91
N THR A 21 8.33 -5.99 13.82
CA THR A 21 7.61 -6.20 15.07
C THR A 21 6.21 -6.74 14.80
N PHE A 22 5.46 -6.16 13.87
CA PHE A 22 4.12 -6.67 13.49
C PHE A 22 4.16 -8.11 12.98
N MET A 23 5.14 -8.48 12.16
CA MET A 23 5.30 -9.85 11.67
C MET A 23 5.60 -10.84 12.80
N VAL A 24 6.48 -10.49 13.73
CA VAL A 24 6.80 -11.33 14.90
C VAL A 24 5.60 -11.47 15.82
N LEU A 25 4.91 -10.37 16.13
CA LEU A 25 3.72 -10.38 16.98
C LEU A 25 2.58 -11.20 16.37
N ALA A 26 2.40 -11.14 15.05
CA ALA A 26 1.36 -11.89 14.37
C ALA A 26 1.62 -13.42 14.34
N ILE A 27 2.88 -13.85 14.49
CA ILE A 27 3.23 -15.27 14.69
C ILE A 27 2.91 -15.70 16.12
N TYR A 28 3.10 -14.81 17.11
CA TYR A 28 2.85 -15.12 18.52
C TYR A 28 1.37 -15.11 18.88
N ASP A 29 0.58 -14.16 18.35
CA ASP A 29 -0.86 -14.09 18.57
C ASP A 29 -1.59 -13.46 17.38
N ILE A 30 -2.52 -14.22 16.79
CA ILE A 30 -3.29 -13.83 15.59
C ILE A 30 -4.16 -12.58 15.82
N ARG A 31 -4.49 -12.25 17.08
CA ARG A 31 -5.34 -11.10 17.42
C ARG A 31 -4.66 -9.79 17.04
N PHE A 32 -3.33 -9.70 17.13
CA PHE A 32 -2.59 -8.50 16.73
C PHE A 32 -2.59 -8.29 15.22
N ALA A 33 -2.88 -9.31 14.41
CA ALA A 33 -3.01 -9.15 12.96
C ALA A 33 -4.16 -8.21 12.56
N ALA A 34 -5.11 -7.96 13.47
CA ALA A 34 -6.14 -6.93 13.28
C ALA A 34 -5.56 -5.52 13.07
N PHE A 35 -4.38 -5.19 13.63
CA PHE A 35 -3.69 -3.92 13.32
C PHE A 35 -3.33 -3.77 11.83
N GLY A 36 -3.23 -4.88 11.09
CA GLY A 36 -3.06 -4.88 9.65
C GLY A 36 -4.23 -4.21 8.91
N LEU A 37 -5.45 -4.25 9.45
CA LEU A 37 -6.60 -3.50 8.90
C LEU A 37 -6.32 -2.01 8.94
N ALA A 38 -5.80 -1.49 10.06
CA ALA A 38 -5.49 -0.07 10.20
C ALA A 38 -4.49 0.39 9.13
N CYS A 39 -3.50 -0.45 8.79
CA CYS A 39 -2.55 -0.16 7.72
C CYS A 39 -3.19 -0.14 6.31
N MET A 40 -4.22 -0.94 6.06
CA MET A 40 -4.96 -0.98 4.78
C MET A 40 -5.98 0.16 4.66
N ILE A 41 -6.59 0.56 5.78
CA ILE A 41 -7.55 1.68 5.85
C ILE A 41 -6.83 3.04 5.79
N SER A 42 -5.67 3.17 6.42
CA SER A 42 -4.87 4.40 6.45
C SER A 42 -4.66 5.06 5.07
N PRO A 43 -4.22 4.36 3.99
CA PRO A 43 -4.05 4.98 2.69
C PRO A 43 -5.36 5.45 2.03
N ILE A 44 -6.50 4.87 2.40
CA ILE A 44 -7.83 5.28 1.90
C ILE A 44 -8.25 6.56 2.61
N VAL A 45 -8.15 6.60 3.94
CA VAL A 45 -8.49 7.78 4.75
C VAL A 45 -7.61 8.98 4.38
N PHE A 46 -6.30 8.79 4.25
CA PHE A 46 -5.39 9.85 3.82
C PHE A 46 -5.64 10.30 2.38
N SER A 47 -6.06 9.41 1.50
CA SER A 47 -6.42 9.78 0.13
C SER A 47 -7.73 10.58 0.06
N SER A 48 -8.68 10.33 0.96
CA SER A 48 -9.95 11.06 1.02
C SER A 48 -9.79 12.51 1.49
N THR A 49 -8.75 12.82 2.29
CA THR A 49 -8.44 14.21 2.71
C THR A 49 -7.67 15.02 1.65
N GLY A 50 -7.52 14.50 0.42
CA GLY A 50 -6.81 15.18 -0.67
C GLY A 50 -5.28 15.17 -0.55
N GLN A 51 -4.74 14.49 0.47
CA GLN A 51 -3.31 14.28 0.68
C GLN A 51 -2.86 12.95 0.04
N GLY A 52 -3.06 12.80 -1.28
CA GLY A 52 -2.87 11.59 -2.09
C GLY A 52 -1.82 10.55 -1.64
N LYS A 53 -0.75 10.33 -2.41
CA LYS A 53 0.20 9.21 -2.20
C LYS A 53 1.08 9.33 -0.95
N VAL A 54 0.77 10.25 -0.04
CA VAL A 54 1.61 10.58 1.12
C VAL A 54 1.76 9.39 2.05
N HIS A 55 0.69 8.63 2.31
CA HIS A 55 0.77 7.42 3.13
C HIS A 55 1.73 6.38 2.51
N CYS A 56 1.56 6.07 1.23
CA CYS A 56 2.44 5.13 0.52
C CYS A 56 3.90 5.61 0.43
N SER A 57 4.11 6.93 0.35
CA SER A 57 5.44 7.53 0.21
C SER A 57 6.18 7.71 1.54
N HIS A 58 5.49 8.03 2.64
CA HIS A 58 6.12 8.44 3.90
C HIS A 58 5.79 7.56 5.11
N TYR A 59 4.70 6.79 5.07
CA TYR A 59 4.21 6.04 6.23
C TYR A 59 4.12 4.53 6.03
N CYS A 60 4.17 4.04 4.79
CA CYS A 60 4.02 2.61 4.51
C CYS A 60 5.16 1.78 5.15
N PRO A 61 4.88 0.97 6.18
CA PRO A 61 5.91 0.25 6.93
C PRO A 61 6.57 -0.84 6.08
N ARG A 62 5.77 -1.48 5.20
CA ARG A 62 6.27 -2.43 4.20
C ARG A 62 7.20 -1.79 3.16
N GLY A 63 6.87 -0.60 2.67
CA GLY A 63 7.70 0.11 1.69
C GLY A 63 9.04 0.52 2.29
N SER A 64 9.04 0.91 3.57
CA SER A 64 10.25 1.14 4.37
C SER A 64 11.11 -0.12 4.48
N PHE A 65 10.51 -1.25 4.84
CA PHE A 65 11.19 -2.55 4.96
C PHE A 65 11.86 -2.95 3.64
N LEU A 66 11.11 -2.97 2.53
CA LEU A 66 11.67 -3.31 1.22
C LEU A 66 12.77 -2.34 0.79
N GLY A 67 12.58 -1.03 1.03
CA GLY A 67 13.57 -0.02 0.70
C GLY A 67 14.88 -0.14 1.47
N LYS A 68 14.87 -0.57 2.74
CA LYS A 68 16.08 -0.65 3.57
C LYS A 68 16.76 -2.01 3.45
N PHE A 69 15.98 -3.08 3.43
CA PHE A 69 16.48 -4.45 3.42
C PHE A 69 16.97 -4.88 2.03
N LEU A 70 16.25 -4.50 0.96
CA LEU A 70 16.62 -4.90 -0.40
C LEU A 70 17.56 -3.90 -1.09
N ASN A 71 17.81 -2.71 -0.56
CA ASN A 71 18.82 -1.82 -1.15
C ASN A 71 20.23 -2.42 -1.08
N LYS A 72 20.49 -3.36 -0.16
CA LYS A 72 21.76 -4.07 -0.07
C LYS A 72 21.86 -5.29 -1.00
N LEU A 73 20.72 -5.78 -1.51
CA LEU A 73 20.64 -7.04 -2.27
C LEU A 73 20.09 -6.86 -3.70
N SER A 74 19.61 -5.66 -4.03
CA SER A 74 18.98 -5.39 -5.32
C SER A 74 20.02 -5.27 -6.42
N ILE A 75 19.78 -6.00 -7.51
CA ILE A 75 20.62 -6.00 -8.73
C ILE A 75 20.35 -4.74 -9.59
N GLY A 76 19.28 -4.00 -9.28
CA GLY A 76 19.04 -2.67 -9.84
C GLY A 76 18.41 -2.63 -11.24
N TYR A 77 17.95 -3.77 -11.79
CA TYR A 77 17.29 -3.79 -13.09
C TYR A 77 16.08 -2.85 -13.15
N ASN A 78 15.90 -2.22 -14.31
CA ASN A 78 14.77 -1.35 -14.54
C ASN A 78 13.46 -2.13 -14.58
N VAL A 79 12.42 -1.53 -14.00
CA VAL A 79 11.08 -2.11 -13.97
C VAL A 79 10.51 -2.26 -15.39
N PRO A 80 10.11 -3.49 -15.80
CA PRO A 80 9.65 -3.75 -17.17
C PRO A 80 8.37 -2.97 -17.48
N SER A 81 8.17 -2.60 -18.74
CA SER A 81 7.05 -1.75 -19.18
C SER A 81 5.68 -2.39 -18.87
N PHE A 82 5.58 -3.71 -18.93
CA PHE A 82 4.38 -4.48 -18.60
C PHE A 82 3.86 -4.16 -17.19
N MET A 83 4.75 -4.02 -16.21
CA MET A 83 4.40 -3.68 -14.83
C MET A 83 3.92 -2.22 -14.65
N LYS A 84 4.27 -1.34 -15.58
CA LYS A 84 3.80 0.06 -15.57
C LYS A 84 2.42 0.20 -16.21
N ASN A 85 1.97 -0.82 -16.94
CA ASN A 85 0.76 -0.71 -17.75
C ASN A 85 -0.49 -0.55 -16.88
N LYS A 86 -1.43 0.30 -17.32
CA LYS A 86 -2.66 0.59 -16.54
C LYS A 86 -3.53 -0.66 -16.37
N LEU A 87 -3.60 -1.47 -17.42
CA LEU A 87 -4.37 -2.71 -17.42
C LEU A 87 -3.85 -3.66 -16.33
N PHE A 88 -2.55 -3.91 -16.29
CA PHE A 88 -1.92 -4.79 -15.30
C PHE A 88 -2.19 -4.36 -13.85
N LYS A 89 -2.12 -3.04 -13.59
CA LYS A 89 -2.44 -2.48 -12.26
C LYS A 89 -3.90 -2.65 -11.88
N HIS A 90 -4.81 -2.60 -12.86
CA HIS A 90 -6.23 -2.83 -12.60
C HIS A 90 -6.53 -4.31 -12.36
N THR A 91 -5.94 -5.20 -13.16
CA THR A 91 -6.06 -6.65 -13.02
C THR A 91 -5.60 -7.11 -11.63
N ILE A 92 -4.42 -6.67 -11.18
CA ILE A 92 -3.90 -7.09 -9.87
C ILE A 92 -4.71 -6.52 -8.70
N LEU A 93 -5.28 -5.32 -8.88
CA LEU A 93 -6.17 -4.71 -7.90
C LEU A 93 -7.47 -5.48 -7.76
N ILE A 94 -8.14 -5.78 -8.87
CA ILE A 94 -9.35 -6.60 -8.86
C ILE A 94 -9.05 -7.97 -8.24
N PHE A 95 -7.97 -8.62 -8.67
CA PHE A 95 -7.59 -9.93 -8.17
C PHE A 95 -7.39 -9.96 -6.63
N MET A 96 -6.68 -8.98 -6.07
CA MET A 96 -6.48 -8.91 -4.61
C MET A 96 -7.76 -8.56 -3.86
N LEU A 97 -8.61 -7.68 -4.39
CA LEU A 97 -9.90 -7.37 -3.76
C LEU A 97 -10.82 -8.59 -3.78
N THR A 98 -10.94 -9.29 -4.91
CA THR A 98 -11.76 -10.49 -5.04
C THR A 98 -11.28 -11.59 -4.10
N SER A 99 -9.96 -11.82 -4.03
CA SER A 99 -9.39 -12.84 -3.13
C SER A 99 -9.65 -12.52 -1.65
N PHE A 100 -9.58 -11.25 -1.27
CA PHE A 100 -9.88 -10.79 0.08
C PHE A 100 -11.38 -10.92 0.40
N SER A 101 -12.25 -10.48 -0.51
CA SER A 101 -13.71 -10.59 -0.37
C SER A 101 -14.17 -12.05 -0.27
N LEU A 102 -13.63 -12.95 -1.10
CA LEU A 102 -13.93 -14.38 -1.04
C LEU A 102 -13.47 -15.01 0.29
N SER A 103 -12.29 -14.60 0.78
CA SER A 103 -11.78 -15.08 2.07
C SER A 103 -12.65 -14.63 3.24
N LEU A 104 -13.13 -13.38 3.22
CA LEU A 104 -14.06 -12.86 4.22
C LEU A 104 -15.43 -13.55 4.15
N TYR A 105 -15.95 -13.77 2.95
CA TYR A 105 -17.23 -14.44 2.75
C TYR A 105 -17.21 -15.88 3.28
N LYS A 106 -16.14 -16.63 3.02
CA LYS A 106 -16.02 -18.03 3.47
C LYS A 106 -15.78 -18.20 4.97
N ARG A 107 -15.09 -17.26 5.62
CA ARG A 107 -14.70 -17.39 7.05
C ARG A 107 -15.54 -16.56 8.01
N GLY A 108 -16.31 -15.58 7.52
CA GLY A 108 -17.07 -14.66 8.36
C GLY A 108 -16.24 -13.51 8.94
N LEU A 109 -16.95 -12.51 9.48
CA LEU A 109 -16.41 -11.19 9.87
C LEU A 109 -15.90 -11.14 11.32
N THR A 110 -15.35 -12.24 11.82
CA THR A 110 -14.77 -12.31 13.18
C THR A 110 -13.36 -11.69 13.19
N LEU A 111 -12.99 -10.97 14.26
CA LEU A 111 -11.69 -10.29 14.39
C LEU A 111 -10.48 -11.21 14.12
N THR A 112 -10.55 -12.45 14.60
CA THR A 112 -9.53 -13.50 14.41
C THR A 112 -9.38 -13.92 12.94
N ASN A 113 -10.51 -14.08 12.24
CA ASN A 113 -10.56 -14.53 10.86
C ASN A 113 -10.06 -13.45 9.90
N ILE A 114 -10.40 -12.20 10.18
CA ILE A 114 -9.90 -11.04 9.43
C ILE A 114 -8.39 -10.89 9.63
N GLY A 115 -7.92 -10.98 10.88
CA GLY A 115 -6.48 -10.94 11.21
C GLY A 115 -5.69 -12.00 10.45
N SER A 116 -6.12 -13.26 10.51
CA SER A 116 -5.48 -14.37 9.78
C SER A 116 -5.44 -14.16 8.27
N THR A 117 -6.54 -13.66 7.69
CA THR A 117 -6.64 -13.40 6.25
C THR A 117 -5.67 -12.31 5.82
N ILE A 118 -5.60 -11.21 6.57
CA ILE A 118 -4.69 -10.09 6.28
C ILE A 118 -3.25 -10.52 6.46
N PHE A 119 -2.93 -11.24 7.54
CA PHE A 119 -1.58 -11.74 7.77
C PHE A 119 -1.11 -12.60 6.59
N ARG A 120 -1.92 -13.58 6.15
CA ARG A 120 -1.60 -14.43 5.00
C ARG A 120 -1.38 -13.61 3.73
N LEU A 121 -2.24 -12.64 3.47
CA LEU A 121 -2.14 -11.76 2.30
C LEU A 121 -0.89 -10.87 2.35
N VAL A 122 -0.57 -10.28 3.50
CA VAL A 122 0.64 -9.47 3.68
C VAL A 122 1.89 -10.34 3.58
N PHE A 123 1.89 -11.53 4.17
CA PHE A 123 3.02 -12.46 4.12
C PHE A 123 3.32 -12.92 2.70
N VAL A 124 2.33 -13.46 1.98
CA VAL A 124 2.49 -13.90 0.59
C VAL A 124 2.96 -12.76 -0.30
N THR A 125 2.33 -11.59 -0.20
CA THR A 125 2.74 -10.46 -1.03
C THR A 125 4.13 -9.95 -0.64
N THR A 126 4.56 -10.08 0.62
CA THR A 126 5.91 -9.70 1.06
C THR A 126 6.96 -10.60 0.46
N ILE A 127 6.72 -11.92 0.44
CA ILE A 127 7.58 -12.88 -0.27
C ILE A 127 7.71 -12.48 -1.74
N VAL A 128 6.59 -12.27 -2.43
CA VAL A 128 6.60 -11.83 -3.84
C VAL A 128 7.34 -10.50 -4.00
N GLY A 129 7.14 -9.55 -3.08
CA GLY A 129 7.83 -8.26 -3.07
C GLY A 129 9.34 -8.38 -2.84
N ILE A 130 9.78 -9.35 -2.05
CA ILE A 130 11.20 -9.66 -1.83
C ILE A 130 11.80 -10.21 -3.12
N PHE A 131 11.18 -11.23 -3.71
CA PHE A 131 11.62 -11.80 -5.00
C PHE A 131 11.73 -10.72 -6.09
N LEU A 132 10.69 -9.89 -6.25
CA LEU A 132 10.72 -8.82 -7.25
C LEU A 132 11.75 -7.73 -6.93
N GLY A 133 11.96 -7.40 -5.66
CA GLY A 133 12.90 -6.34 -5.28
C GLY A 133 14.37 -6.77 -5.31
N ILE A 134 14.66 -8.07 -5.30
CA ILE A 134 16.03 -8.59 -5.48
C ILE A 134 16.41 -8.41 -6.96
N ILE A 135 15.54 -8.84 -7.86
CA ILE A 135 15.77 -8.77 -9.32
C ILE A 135 15.72 -7.31 -9.80
N TYR A 136 14.65 -6.59 -9.46
CA TYR A 136 14.43 -5.20 -9.88
C TYR A 136 14.77 -4.23 -8.75
N LYS A 137 14.41 -2.96 -8.91
CA LYS A 137 14.58 -1.94 -7.85
C LYS A 137 13.81 -2.31 -6.57
N PRO A 138 14.30 -1.94 -5.38
CA PRO A 138 13.72 -2.33 -4.07
C PRO A 138 12.31 -1.77 -3.83
N ARG A 139 11.85 -0.82 -4.65
CA ARG A 139 10.50 -0.22 -4.61
C ARG A 139 9.58 -0.68 -5.73
N THR A 140 9.97 -1.69 -6.51
CA THR A 140 9.19 -2.16 -7.66
C THR A 140 7.78 -2.57 -7.25
N TRP A 141 7.64 -3.35 -6.18
CA TRP A 141 6.33 -3.72 -5.66
C TRP A 141 5.47 -2.51 -5.28
N CYS A 142 6.05 -1.48 -4.67
CA CYS A 142 5.31 -0.26 -4.29
C CYS A 142 4.72 0.48 -5.52
N THR A 143 5.32 0.34 -6.70
CA THR A 143 4.81 0.97 -7.94
C THR A 143 3.57 0.29 -8.53
N ILE A 144 3.39 -0.99 -8.16
CA ILE A 144 2.29 -1.86 -8.59
C ILE A 144 1.28 -2.15 -7.49
N CYS A 145 1.63 -1.81 -6.25
CA CYS A 145 0.83 -2.06 -5.06
C CYS A 145 -0.62 -1.63 -5.30
N PRO A 146 -1.59 -2.56 -5.19
CA PRO A 146 -2.97 -2.27 -5.51
C PRO A 146 -3.54 -1.20 -4.59
N MET A 147 -3.17 -1.20 -3.31
CA MET A 147 -3.59 -0.14 -2.38
C MET A 147 -3.06 1.23 -2.79
N GLY A 148 -1.81 1.32 -3.25
CA GLY A 148 -1.26 2.57 -3.78
C GLY A 148 -1.93 3.00 -5.09
N HIS A 149 -2.33 2.05 -5.94
CA HIS A 149 -3.08 2.31 -7.15
C HIS A 149 -4.51 2.78 -6.84
N ALA A 150 -5.20 2.14 -5.90
CA ALA A 150 -6.52 2.52 -5.40
C ALA A 150 -6.52 3.94 -4.85
N SER A 151 -5.61 4.26 -3.93
CA SER A 151 -5.46 5.63 -3.40
C SER A 151 -5.17 6.64 -4.51
N ASN A 152 -4.38 6.29 -5.53
CA ASN A 152 -4.15 7.20 -6.66
C ASN A 152 -5.41 7.44 -7.51
N LEU A 153 -6.29 6.45 -7.65
CA LEU A 153 -7.58 6.64 -8.32
C LEU A 153 -8.53 7.50 -7.47
N ILE A 154 -8.53 7.29 -6.15
CA ILE A 154 -9.35 8.06 -5.19
C ILE A 154 -8.89 9.52 -5.16
N ASP A 155 -7.59 9.81 -5.00
CA ASP A 155 -7.05 11.18 -5.03
C ASP A 155 -7.42 11.92 -6.32
N LYS A 156 -7.36 11.25 -7.47
CA LYS A 156 -7.79 11.84 -8.76
C LYS A 156 -9.28 12.17 -8.77
N LYS A 157 -10.13 11.26 -8.27
CA LYS A 157 -11.57 11.50 -8.16
C LYS A 157 -11.87 12.63 -7.17
N VAL A 158 -11.29 12.61 -5.98
CA VAL A 158 -11.45 13.64 -4.94
C VAL A 158 -11.03 15.02 -5.46
N LYS A 159 -9.88 15.13 -6.14
CA LYS A 159 -9.45 16.39 -6.77
C LYS A 159 -10.39 16.86 -7.87
N LYS A 160 -10.89 15.95 -8.71
CA LYS A 160 -11.87 16.29 -9.75
C LYS A 160 -13.17 16.82 -9.12
N THR A 161 -13.63 16.21 -8.04
CA THR A 161 -14.80 16.66 -7.27
C THR A 161 -14.56 18.01 -6.59
N SER A 162 -13.38 18.26 -6.02
CA SER A 162 -13.06 19.55 -5.40
C SER A 162 -12.96 20.70 -6.42
N ILE A 163 -12.41 20.43 -7.61
CA ILE A 163 -12.36 21.41 -8.70
C ILE A 163 -13.77 21.74 -9.16
N ASN A 164 -14.62 20.73 -9.38
CA ASN A 164 -16.01 20.92 -9.80
C ASN A 164 -16.81 21.77 -8.79
N LYS A 165 -16.64 21.52 -7.49
CA LYS A 165 -17.23 22.34 -6.41
C LYS A 165 -16.76 23.81 -6.44
N ASN A 166 -15.50 24.08 -6.75
CA ASN A 166 -14.99 25.45 -6.84
C ASN A 166 -15.53 26.18 -8.08
N THR A 167 -15.62 25.52 -9.24
CA THR A 167 -16.26 26.10 -10.42
C THR A 167 -17.74 26.42 -10.21
N LYS A 168 -18.47 25.61 -9.42
CA LYS A 168 -19.87 25.90 -9.06
C LYS A 168 -20.04 26.99 -7.99
N LYS A 169 -18.97 27.38 -7.30
CA LYS A 169 -18.99 28.45 -6.28
C LYS A 169 -18.54 29.81 -6.85
N SER A 170 -18.00 29.82 -8.07
CA SER A 170 -17.55 31.00 -8.80
C SER A 170 -18.44 31.34 -10.01
N ALA A 171 -19.60 30.71 -10.11
CA ALA A 171 -20.69 31.03 -11.03
C ALA A 171 -21.94 31.33 -10.17
#